data_AF-A0A950Q5T5-F1
#
_entry.id   AF-A0A950Q5T5-F1
#
_cell.length_a   1.000
_cell.length_b   1.000
_cell.length_c   1.000
_cell.angle_alpha   90.00
_cell.angle_beta   90.00
_cell.angle_gamma   90.00
#
_symmetry.space_group_name_H-M   'P 1'
#
loop_
_entity.id
_entity.type
_entity.pdbx_description
1 polymer ?
#
loop_
_entity_poly.entity_id
_entity_poly.type
_entity_poly.pdbx_seq_one_letter_code
_entity_poly.pdbx_strand_id
1 'polypeptide(L)'
;MSDINVLVERARAQIAKLRGGYTPALRDVRKALSAGLRATPARDVVAIGFALASDTPRWIGYELITKHRGARKSLTIRDVERLGRGKLDSWYAVDAFGIYISGPAWRDGQIAEADVKRWARSKDLWWRRAALVS
;
A
#
# COMPACT_ATOMS: atom_id res chain seq x y z
N MET A 1 -14.09 2.69 16.92
CA MET A 1 -14.10 1.66 15.84
C MET A 1 -15.30 1.81 14.90
N SER A 2 -16.52 2.10 15.40
CA SER A 2 -17.71 2.32 14.55
C SER A 2 -17.51 3.38 13.46
N ASP A 3 -17.04 4.58 13.83
CA ASP A 3 -16.88 5.70 12.88
C ASP A 3 -15.81 5.46 11.82
N ILE A 4 -14.72 4.76 12.17
CA ILE A 4 -13.65 4.40 11.24
C ILE A 4 -14.18 3.41 10.19
N ASN A 5 -14.94 2.41 10.62
CA ASN A 5 -15.54 1.44 9.71
C ASN A 5 -16.51 2.13 8.74
N VAL A 6 -17.34 3.06 9.24
CA VAL A 6 -18.23 3.86 8.38
C VAL A 6 -17.44 4.67 7.34
N LEU A 7 -16.32 5.28 7.74
CA LEU A 7 -15.44 6.02 6.85
C LEU A 7 -14.85 5.15 5.74
N VAL A 8 -14.37 3.95 6.11
CA VAL A 8 -13.76 2.99 5.18
C VAL A 8 -14.81 2.44 4.20
N GLU A 9 -15.98 2.05 4.70
CA GLU A 9 -17.07 1.56 3.84
C GLU A 9 -17.61 2.64 2.90
N ARG A 10 -17.70 3.89 3.37
CA ARG A 10 -18.04 5.02 2.49
C ARG A 10 -16.99 5.22 1.39
N ALA A 11 -15.70 5.13 1.72
CA ALA A 11 -14.63 5.24 0.74
C ALA A 11 -14.69 4.10 -0.29
N ARG A 12 -14.92 2.85 0.15
CA ARG A 12 -15.13 1.69 -0.74
C ARG A 12 -16.29 1.91 -1.70
N ALA A 13 -17.44 2.35 -1.18
CA ALA A 13 -18.61 2.64 -2.01
C ALA A 13 -18.34 3.74 -3.05
N GLN A 14 -17.58 4.78 -2.70
CA GLN A 14 -17.18 5.83 -3.64
C GLN A 14 -16.21 5.31 -4.71
N ILE A 15 -15.21 4.52 -4.32
CA ILE A 15 -14.26 3.89 -5.25
C ILE A 15 -14.99 2.99 -6.25
N ALA A 16 -15.93 2.17 -5.78
CA ALA A 16 -16.71 1.28 -6.63
C ALA A 16 -17.55 2.05 -7.67
N LYS A 17 -18.14 3.19 -7.27
CA LYS A 17 -18.91 4.07 -8.19
C LYS A 17 -18.06 4.67 -9.30
N LEU A 18 -16.76 4.87 -9.07
CA LEU A 18 -15.85 5.45 -10.05
C LEU A 18 -15.46 4.48 -11.18
N ARG A 19 -15.88 3.20 -11.15
CA ARG A 19 -15.73 2.19 -12.24
C ARG A 19 -14.38 2.24 -13.00
N GLY A 20 -13.27 2.37 -12.28
CA GLY A 20 -11.92 2.42 -12.87
C GLY A 20 -11.53 3.73 -13.57
N GLY A 21 -12.36 4.78 -13.47
CA GLY A 21 -12.18 6.07 -14.11
C GLY A 21 -11.47 7.11 -13.24
N TYR A 22 -10.52 7.82 -13.88
CA TYR A 22 -9.84 9.04 -13.45
C TYR A 22 -9.09 8.95 -12.10
N THR A 23 -7.78 8.65 -12.18
CA THR A 23 -6.85 8.61 -11.04
C THR A 23 -6.99 9.81 -10.07
N PRO A 24 -7.19 11.06 -10.52
CA PRO A 24 -7.39 12.18 -9.60
C PRO A 24 -8.65 12.05 -8.74
N ALA A 25 -9.77 11.56 -9.27
CA ALA A 25 -10.99 11.33 -8.48
C ALA A 25 -10.79 10.25 -7.41
N LEU A 26 -10.13 9.14 -7.77
CA LEU A 26 -9.74 8.10 -6.80
C LEU A 26 -8.80 8.65 -5.72
N ARG A 27 -7.87 9.55 -6.08
CA ARG A 27 -7.00 10.22 -5.12
C ARG A 27 -7.76 11.16 -4.19
N ASP A 28 -8.82 11.81 -4.65
CA ASP A 28 -9.63 12.67 -3.79
C ASP A 28 -10.38 11.87 -2.73
N VAL A 29 -10.93 10.71 -3.08
CA VAL A 29 -11.50 9.76 -2.10
C VAL A 29 -10.43 9.34 -1.08
N ARG A 30 -9.23 8.96 -1.55
CA ARG A 30 -8.11 8.58 -0.67
C ARG A 30 -7.66 9.74 0.23
N LYS A 31 -7.63 10.98 -0.25
CA LYS A 31 -7.30 12.19 0.55
C LYS A 31 -8.33 12.41 1.65
N ALA A 32 -9.62 12.31 1.33
CA ALA A 32 -10.70 12.45 2.31
C ALA A 32 -10.58 11.38 3.41
N LEU A 33 -10.35 10.13 3.02
CA LEU A 33 -10.10 9.04 3.98
C LEU A 33 -8.85 9.32 4.84
N SER A 34 -7.75 9.77 4.22
CA SER A 34 -6.50 10.11 4.94
C SER A 34 -6.72 11.21 5.99
N ALA A 35 -7.57 12.19 5.69
CA ALA A 35 -7.92 13.26 6.63
C ALA A 35 -8.69 12.69 7.84
N GLY A 36 -9.66 11.80 7.61
CA GLY A 36 -10.42 11.13 8.66
C GLY A 36 -9.58 10.19 9.54
N LEU A 37 -8.48 9.64 9.00
CA LEU A 37 -7.59 8.72 9.73
C LEU A 37 -6.39 9.40 10.41
N ARG A 38 -6.33 10.74 10.44
CA ARG A 38 -5.13 11.47 10.94
C ARG A 38 -4.74 11.10 12.37
N ALA A 39 -5.72 10.85 13.24
CA ALA A 39 -5.51 10.50 14.65
C ALA A 39 -5.59 8.98 14.91
N THR A 40 -5.80 8.18 13.87
CA THR A 40 -5.95 6.72 14.01
C THR A 40 -4.60 6.08 14.34
N PRO A 41 -4.56 5.07 15.23
CA PRO A 41 -3.33 4.34 15.52
C PRO A 41 -2.65 3.80 14.25
N ALA A 42 -1.32 3.89 14.21
CA ALA A 42 -0.53 3.53 13.03
C ALA A 42 -0.82 2.13 12.49
N ARG A 43 -0.95 1.14 13.37
CA ARG A 43 -1.20 -0.26 12.98
C ARG A 43 -2.61 -0.48 12.45
N ASP A 44 -3.60 0.28 12.92
CA ASP A 44 -4.96 0.24 12.39
C ASP A 44 -4.98 0.80 10.96
N VAL A 45 -4.25 1.89 10.69
CA VAL A 45 -4.11 2.43 9.33
C VAL A 45 -3.39 1.44 8.40
N VAL A 46 -2.39 0.71 8.89
CA VAL A 46 -1.76 -0.39 8.14
C VAL A 46 -2.80 -1.47 7.80
N ALA A 47 -3.61 -1.90 8.77
CA ALA A 47 -4.65 -2.91 8.56
C ALA A 47 -5.71 -2.44 7.53
N ILE A 48 -6.16 -1.19 7.62
CA ILE A 48 -7.07 -0.58 6.65
C ILE A 48 -6.44 -0.54 5.25
N GLY A 49 -5.16 -0.16 5.17
CA GLY A 49 -4.41 -0.13 3.92
C GLY A 49 -4.29 -1.52 3.28
N PHE A 50 -4.05 -2.57 4.06
CA PHE A 50 -4.10 -3.96 3.60
C PHE A 50 -5.46 -4.33 3.03
N ALA A 51 -6.54 -4.00 3.75
CA ALA A 51 -7.89 -4.32 3.33
C ALA A 51 -8.22 -3.64 1.99
N LEU A 52 -7.96 -2.33 1.86
CA LEU A 52 -8.20 -1.60 0.61
C LEU A 52 -7.33 -2.10 -0.54
N ALA A 53 -6.06 -2.46 -0.28
CA ALA A 53 -5.17 -3.00 -1.30
C ALA A 53 -5.64 -4.36 -1.86
N SER A 54 -6.58 -5.03 -1.19
CA SER A 54 -7.09 -6.34 -1.59
C SER A 54 -8.29 -6.29 -2.52
N ASP A 55 -9.15 -5.27 -2.39
CA ASP A 55 -10.46 -5.17 -3.06
C ASP A 55 -10.65 -3.88 -3.88
N THR A 56 -9.69 -2.95 -3.85
CA THR A 56 -9.65 -1.73 -4.67
C THR A 56 -8.36 -1.69 -5.51
N PRO A 57 -8.18 -0.71 -6.43
CA PRO A 57 -6.88 -0.48 -7.05
C PRO A 57 -5.78 -0.37 -5.99
N ARG A 58 -4.84 -1.31 -6.01
CA ARG A 58 -3.89 -1.58 -4.91
C ARG A 58 -3.14 -0.35 -4.40
N TRP A 59 -2.79 0.54 -5.32
CA TRP A 59 -2.07 1.78 -5.03
C TRP A 59 -2.84 2.69 -4.06
N ILE A 60 -4.17 2.58 -3.95
CA ILE A 60 -4.97 3.36 -2.98
C ILE A 60 -4.59 2.96 -1.55
N GLY A 61 -4.55 1.66 -1.26
CA GLY A 61 -4.10 1.15 0.04
C GLY A 61 -2.64 1.50 0.32
N TYR A 62 -1.79 1.44 -0.71
CA TYR A 62 -0.38 1.82 -0.58
C TYR A 62 -0.18 3.31 -0.30
N GLU A 63 -0.87 4.19 -1.04
CA GLU A 63 -0.85 5.63 -0.79
C GLU A 63 -1.40 5.94 0.60
N LEU A 64 -2.43 5.24 1.07
CA LEU A 64 -2.98 5.45 2.41
C LEU A 64 -1.95 5.18 3.51
N ILE A 65 -1.26 4.04 3.45
CA ILE A 65 -0.20 3.67 4.41
C ILE A 65 0.93 4.71 4.37
N THR A 66 1.37 5.06 3.17
CA THR A 66 2.60 5.86 2.98
C THR A 66 2.41 7.34 3.25
N LYS A 67 1.18 7.86 3.09
CA LYS A 67 0.81 9.24 3.44
C LYS A 67 0.51 9.42 4.92
N HIS A 68 0.33 8.35 5.68
CA HIS A 68 0.21 8.40 7.13
C HIS A 68 1.56 8.13 7.80
N ARG A 69 2.21 9.16 8.35
CA ARG A 69 3.58 9.10 8.91
C ARG A 69 3.79 7.93 9.89
N GLY A 70 2.87 7.74 10.83
CA GLY A 70 2.93 6.64 11.81
C GLY A 70 2.88 5.26 11.16
N ALA A 71 1.82 4.98 10.39
CA ALA A 71 1.67 3.78 9.57
C ALA A 71 2.91 3.46 8.73
N ARG A 72 3.41 4.43 7.95
CA ARG A 72 4.62 4.25 7.13
C ARG A 72 5.79 3.78 7.98
N LYS A 73 6.12 4.49 9.06
CA LYS A 73 7.23 4.15 9.98
C LYS A 73 7.02 2.84 10.74
N SER A 74 5.79 2.35 10.82
CA SER A 74 5.46 1.10 11.51
C SER A 74 5.53 -0.15 10.60
N LEU A 75 5.82 0.02 9.30
CA LEU A 75 6.00 -1.10 8.39
C LEU A 75 7.22 -1.93 8.78
N THR A 76 7.04 -3.24 8.76
CA THR A 76 8.09 -4.24 8.90
C THR A 76 8.33 -4.95 7.57
N ILE A 77 9.45 -5.67 7.43
CA ILE A 77 9.66 -6.56 6.28
C ILE A 77 8.50 -7.53 6.05
N ARG A 78 7.89 -8.05 7.13
CA ARG A 78 6.72 -8.95 7.03
C ARG A 78 5.51 -8.24 6.44
N ASP A 79 5.27 -6.98 6.81
CA ASP A 79 4.18 -6.19 6.23
C ASP A 79 4.45 -5.91 4.75
N VAL A 80 5.67 -5.50 4.41
CA VAL A 80 6.10 -5.23 3.02
C VAL A 80 5.93 -6.48 2.15
N GLU A 81 6.41 -7.63 2.60
CA GLU A 81 6.29 -8.88 1.83
C GLU A 81 4.83 -9.34 1.70
N ARG A 82 4.00 -9.11 2.72
CA ARG A 82 2.57 -9.42 2.67
C ARG A 82 1.82 -8.54 1.68
N LEU A 83 2.20 -7.27 1.53
CA LEU A 83 1.59 -6.35 0.55
C LEU A 83 1.88 -6.79 -0.89
N GLY A 84 3.06 -7.35 -1.16
CA GLY A 84 3.42 -7.88 -2.48
C GLY A 84 2.91 -9.30 -2.78
N ARG A 85 2.74 -10.16 -1.76
CA ARG A 85 2.50 -11.60 -1.97
C ARG A 85 1.28 -11.91 -2.83
N GLY A 86 1.50 -12.70 -3.89
CA GLY A 86 0.45 -13.26 -4.76
C GLY A 86 -0.26 -12.22 -5.63
N LYS A 87 0.28 -11.01 -5.73
CA LYS A 87 -0.40 -9.85 -6.31
C LYS A 87 0.50 -8.91 -7.12
N LEU A 88 1.81 -9.18 -7.19
CA LEU A 88 2.71 -8.59 -8.16
C LEU A 88 2.63 -9.46 -9.41
N ASP A 89 1.65 -9.22 -10.28
CA ASP A 89 1.35 -10.05 -11.47
C ASP A 89 1.46 -9.27 -12.78
N SER A 90 1.86 -8.00 -12.70
CA SER A 90 2.00 -7.07 -13.82
C SER A 90 3.07 -6.03 -13.52
N TRP A 91 3.61 -5.41 -14.58
CA TRP A 91 4.57 -4.32 -14.47
C TRP A 91 4.00 -3.16 -13.64
N TYR A 92 2.72 -2.85 -13.84
CA TYR A 92 2.03 -1.79 -13.11
C TYR A 92 1.93 -2.10 -11.61
N ALA A 93 1.61 -3.35 -11.25
CA ALA A 93 1.48 -3.75 -9.85
C ALA A 93 2.81 -3.69 -9.10
N VAL A 94 3.90 -4.16 -9.73
CA VAL A 94 5.23 -4.14 -9.11
C VAL A 94 5.84 -2.75 -9.04
N ASP A 95 5.62 -1.89 -10.05
CA ASP A 95 6.14 -0.52 -10.04
C ASP A 95 5.39 0.31 -8.98
N ALA A 96 4.08 0.12 -8.83
CA ALA A 96 3.33 0.73 -7.73
C ALA A 96 3.82 0.23 -6.36
N PHE A 97 4.14 -1.06 -6.23
CA PHE A 97 4.72 -1.61 -5.00
C PHE A 97 6.10 -1.00 -4.69
N GLY A 98 6.98 -0.89 -5.69
CA GLY A 98 8.29 -0.25 -5.56
C GLY A 98 8.20 1.21 -5.11
N ILE A 99 7.44 2.00 -5.87
CA ILE A 99 7.31 3.45 -5.65
C ILE A 99 6.71 3.78 -4.29
N TYR A 100 5.66 3.06 -3.88
CA TYR A 100 4.93 3.39 -2.66
C TYR A 100 5.43 2.61 -1.45
N ILE A 101 5.70 1.31 -1.56
CA ILE A 101 5.95 0.45 -0.41
C ILE A 101 7.44 0.13 -0.23
N SER A 102 8.02 -0.70 -1.10
CA SER A 102 9.33 -1.27 -0.83
C SER A 102 10.45 -0.24 -0.91
N GLY A 103 10.41 0.69 -1.87
CA GLY A 103 11.44 1.71 -1.98
C GLY A 103 11.49 2.69 -0.81
N PRO A 104 10.36 3.28 -0.38
CA PRO A 104 10.33 4.07 0.84
C PRO A 104 10.71 3.27 2.10
N ALA A 105 10.28 2.01 2.21
CA ALA A 105 10.68 1.16 3.34
C ALA A 105 12.19 0.89 3.35
N TRP A 106 12.82 0.72 2.19
CA TRP A 106 14.27 0.54 2.09
C TRP A 106 15.01 1.82 2.45
N ARG A 107 14.61 2.94 1.84
CA ARG A 107 15.19 4.28 2.10
C ARG A 107 15.12 4.65 3.58
N ASP A 108 14.01 4.35 4.24
CA ASP A 108 13.77 4.66 5.65
C ASP A 108 14.40 3.59 6.59
N GLY A 109 15.11 2.59 6.07
CA GLY A 109 15.83 1.56 6.84
C GLY A 109 14.95 0.47 7.47
N GLN A 110 13.70 0.34 7.03
CA GLN A 110 12.72 -0.62 7.55
C GLN A 110 12.86 -2.02 6.93
N ILE A 111 13.47 -2.10 5.75
CA ILE A 111 13.94 -3.34 5.13
C ILE A 111 15.43 -3.24 4.85
N ALA A 112 16.15 -4.34 5.01
CA ALA A 112 17.60 -4.37 4.85
C ALA A 112 17.97 -4.61 3.38
N GLU A 113 19.20 -4.24 3.00
CA GLU A 113 19.76 -4.59 1.69
C GLU A 113 19.73 -6.11 1.44
N ALA A 114 19.90 -6.91 2.50
CA ALA A 114 19.80 -8.37 2.42
C ALA A 114 18.40 -8.86 2.00
N ASP A 115 17.33 -8.14 2.36
CA ASP A 115 15.97 -8.44 1.92
C ASP A 115 15.80 -8.20 0.42
N VAL A 116 16.29 -7.06 -0.07
CA VAL A 116 16.27 -6.71 -1.50
C VAL A 116 17.09 -7.70 -2.32
N LYS A 117 18.30 -8.06 -1.85
CA LYS A 117 19.14 -9.10 -2.48
C LYS A 117 18.46 -10.47 -2.50
N ARG A 118 17.70 -10.83 -1.47
CA ARG A 118 16.90 -12.07 -1.44
C ARG A 118 15.83 -12.04 -2.53
N TRP A 119 15.12 -10.93 -2.70
CA TRP A 119 14.12 -10.77 -3.76
C TRP A 119 14.72 -10.88 -5.16
N ALA A 120 15.93 -10.32 -5.39
CA ALA A 120 16.65 -10.43 -6.65
C ALA A 120 16.99 -11.88 -7.06
N ARG A 121 17.07 -12.80 -6.09
CA ARG A 121 17.33 -14.23 -6.28
C ARG A 121 16.06 -15.09 -6.32
N SER A 122 14.88 -14.48 -6.23
CA SER A 122 13.61 -15.20 -6.23
C SER A 122 13.38 -15.94 -7.56
N LYS A 123 12.73 -17.10 -7.49
CA LYS A 123 12.23 -17.81 -8.69
C LYS A 123 11.10 -17.02 -9.37
N ASP A 124 10.37 -16.21 -8.61
CA ASP A 124 9.31 -15.34 -9.10
C ASP A 124 9.91 -14.10 -9.80
N LEU A 125 9.57 -13.92 -11.08
CA LEU A 125 9.98 -12.79 -11.90
C LEU A 125 9.62 -11.45 -11.25
N TRP A 126 8.45 -11.35 -10.62
CA TRP A 126 7.95 -10.10 -10.08
C TRP A 126 8.63 -9.71 -8.78
N TRP A 127 9.09 -10.68 -7.98
CA TRP A 127 9.98 -10.40 -6.86
C TRP A 127 11.37 -9.95 -7.31
N ARG A 128 11.90 -10.52 -8.41
CA ARG A 128 13.16 -10.01 -8.99
C ARG A 128 13.00 -8.59 -9.50
N ARG A 129 11.89 -8.27 -10.16
CA ARG A 129 11.58 -6.89 -10.59
C ARG A 129 11.39 -5.96 -9.40
N ALA A 130 10.69 -6.40 -8.35
CA ALA A 130 10.56 -5.62 -7.11
C ALA A 130 11.93 -5.24 -6.54
N ALA A 131 12.91 -6.15 -6.57
CA ALA A 131 14.27 -5.84 -6.15
C ALA A 131 14.96 -4.76 -7.00
N LEU A 132 14.67 -4.70 -8.30
CA LEU A 132 15.25 -3.73 -9.23
C LEU A 132 14.62 -2.34 -9.11
N VAL A 133 13.33 -2.26 -8.76
CA VAL A 133 12.55 -1.00 -8.73
C VAL A 133 12.28 -0.47 -7.32
N SER A 134 12.83 -1.11 -6.30
CA SER A 134 12.79 -0.63 -4.91
C SER A 134 13.92 0.37 -4.66
#